data_AF-A0A2M7IMR3-F1
#
_entry.id   AF-A0A2M7IMR3-F1
#
_cell.length_a   1.000
_cell.length_b   1.000
_cell.length_c   1.000
_cell.angle_alpha   90.00
_cell.angle_beta   90.00
_cell.angle_gamma   90.00
#
_symmetry.space_group_name_H-M   'P 1'
#
loop_
_entity.id
_entity.type
_entity.pdbx_description
1 polymer ?
#
loop_
_entity_poly.entity_id
_entity_poly.type
_entity_poly.pdbx_seq_one_letter_code
_entity_poly.pdbx_strand_id
1 'polypeptide(L)'
;MLKKIIAIFLITSHLLLITGSCNADAAFNPDFIIADAELIDYDTMHMDQIQDFLKSKNSYLATYVDPNVRITASQAIYDAANLHKINPKYILVLLQKEQSLIEDGSPVSDQLDWATGYGICDSCKKTDDKVQKYKGFTNQVDWGAGGTRFYFDNPNNFTFQVGQTYTIDDQKVNISNNATRALYIYTPHIHGNENFFNIWQKWFSAVYFEGSLLQDTKDGGIYLIRDGTKHPFLSKSAYLSRYPSFERVIPANPADLDKYPTGAAIQYSNYSLLQVPTGGIYLLDDDTLRPIVSKETFRLLGFNPEEIISVKTNDIFFYKIGQPISESSAYPTGALLQDKTSGGVYYVQDGAKYPIIARELMKLYYPNKKITPITPAELKNYPTKEPIKLKDGELATSPDNPAVYVIANGEKRAFATTAAFTKLGYKWENVIKVPAKVLDLHKTGEVIAEIN
;
A
#
# COMPACT_ATOMS: atom_id res chain seq x y z
N MET A 1 -22.59 -32.62 64.04
CA MET A 1 -23.19 -31.95 62.87
C MET A 1 -22.09 -31.23 62.11
N LEU A 2 -21.80 -31.74 60.92
CA LEU A 2 -20.69 -31.34 60.06
C LEU A 2 -21.14 -30.18 59.17
N LYS A 3 -20.46 -29.02 59.21
CA LYS A 3 -20.52 -28.03 58.13
C LYS A 3 -19.10 -27.66 57.70
N LYS A 4 -18.67 -28.33 56.62
CA LYS A 4 -17.51 -27.98 55.81
C LYS A 4 -17.79 -26.65 55.12
N ILE A 5 -16.93 -25.66 55.28
CA ILE A 5 -16.89 -24.48 54.40
C ILE A 5 -15.76 -24.74 53.41
N ILE A 6 -16.16 -24.98 52.17
CA ILE A 6 -15.29 -25.15 51.01
C ILE A 6 -14.97 -23.75 50.49
N ALA A 7 -13.70 -23.34 50.60
CA ALA A 7 -13.21 -22.16 49.91
C ALA A 7 -12.98 -22.52 48.43
N ILE A 8 -13.84 -22.02 47.56
CA ILE A 8 -13.74 -22.19 46.10
C ILE A 8 -12.73 -21.16 45.59
N PHE A 9 -11.61 -21.64 45.04
CA PHE A 9 -10.67 -20.87 44.25
C PHE A 9 -11.37 -20.45 42.93
N LEU A 10 -11.69 -19.16 42.79
CA LEU A 10 -12.08 -18.58 41.50
C LEU A 10 -10.81 -18.42 40.65
N ILE A 11 -10.60 -19.34 39.71
CA ILE A 11 -9.64 -19.15 38.62
C ILE A 11 -10.33 -18.24 37.60
N THR A 12 -10.02 -16.95 37.64
CA THR A 12 -10.40 -16.02 36.57
C THR A 12 -9.50 -16.25 35.37
N SER A 13 -9.94 -17.12 34.46
CA SER A 13 -9.41 -17.23 33.11
C SER A 13 -9.56 -15.88 32.39
N HIS A 14 -8.48 -15.11 32.33
CA HIS A 14 -8.40 -13.96 31.42
C HIS A 14 -8.05 -14.52 30.05
N LEU A 15 -9.09 -14.76 29.26
CA LEU A 15 -8.98 -15.03 27.83
C LEU A 15 -8.34 -13.78 27.19
N LEU A 16 -7.04 -13.86 26.93
CA LEU A 16 -6.29 -12.84 26.22
C LEU A 16 -6.84 -12.81 24.78
N LEU A 17 -7.68 -11.83 24.46
CA LEU A 17 -8.09 -11.53 23.09
C LEU A 17 -6.87 -11.06 22.32
N ILE A 18 -6.28 -11.98 21.57
CA ILE A 18 -5.23 -11.73 20.59
C ILE A 18 -5.87 -10.92 19.47
N THR A 19 -5.73 -9.60 19.50
CA THR A 19 -5.99 -8.77 18.32
C THR A 19 -4.82 -8.94 17.36
N GLY A 20 -4.93 -9.96 16.51
CA GLY A 20 -4.08 -10.11 15.34
C GLY A 20 -4.37 -8.97 14.37
N SER A 21 -3.46 -8.02 14.26
CA SER A 21 -3.43 -7.11 13.12
C SER A 21 -2.91 -7.91 11.92
N CYS A 22 -3.85 -8.35 11.10
CA CYS A 22 -3.64 -8.90 9.77
C CYS A 22 -3.41 -7.70 8.84
N ASN A 23 -2.26 -7.59 8.17
CA ASN A 23 -2.24 -6.92 6.87
C ASN A 23 -2.64 -7.98 5.85
N ALA A 24 -3.96 -8.19 5.79
CA ALA A 24 -4.61 -8.98 4.77
C ALA A 24 -4.24 -8.36 3.42
N ASP A 25 -3.96 -9.21 2.43
CA ASP A 25 -4.49 -9.02 1.07
C ASP A 25 -5.80 -8.26 1.20
N ALA A 26 -5.89 -6.99 0.77
CA ALA A 26 -6.87 -6.02 1.29
C ALA A 26 -8.21 -6.73 1.48
N ALA A 27 -8.56 -7.06 2.74
CA ALA A 27 -9.56 -8.12 2.94
C ALA A 27 -10.84 -7.68 2.25
N PHE A 28 -11.47 -8.57 1.47
CA PHE A 28 -12.67 -8.22 0.74
C PHE A 28 -13.66 -7.54 1.70
N ASN A 29 -13.92 -6.27 1.43
CA ASN A 29 -14.81 -5.47 2.24
C ASN A 29 -16.12 -5.32 1.47
N PRO A 30 -17.20 -5.99 1.90
CA PRO A 30 -18.48 -5.88 1.20
C PRO A 30 -19.03 -4.45 1.22
N ASP A 31 -18.60 -3.59 2.15
CA ASP A 31 -19.04 -2.19 2.24
C ASP A 31 -18.31 -1.27 1.24
N PHE A 32 -17.13 -1.67 0.77
CA PHE A 32 -16.26 -0.90 -0.13
C PHE A 32 -15.44 -1.85 -1.00
N ILE A 33 -15.84 -2.00 -2.27
CA ILE A 33 -15.22 -2.99 -3.17
C ILE A 33 -14.00 -2.39 -3.87
N ILE A 34 -14.19 -1.30 -4.60
CA ILE A 34 -13.13 -0.49 -5.23
C ILE A 34 -13.49 0.99 -5.16
N ALA A 35 -12.52 1.88 -5.36
CA ALA A 35 -12.77 3.31 -5.39
C ALA A 35 -13.53 3.76 -6.64
N ASP A 36 -14.27 4.87 -6.53
CA ASP A 36 -14.97 5.50 -7.66
C ASP A 36 -14.01 5.82 -8.82
N ALA A 37 -12.82 6.35 -8.50
CA ALA A 37 -11.79 6.65 -9.49
C ALA A 37 -11.29 5.40 -10.22
N GLU A 38 -11.14 4.27 -9.51
CA GLU A 38 -10.71 3.01 -10.12
C GLU A 38 -11.73 2.49 -11.14
N LEU A 39 -13.03 2.66 -10.89
CA LEU A 39 -14.07 2.19 -11.81
C LEU A 39 -14.17 3.05 -13.08
N ILE A 40 -13.98 4.38 -12.97
CA ILE A 40 -14.22 5.32 -14.08
C ILE A 40 -12.97 5.75 -14.85
N ASP A 41 -11.79 5.26 -14.45
CA ASP A 41 -10.53 5.58 -15.11
C ASP A 41 -10.36 4.82 -16.44
N TYR A 42 -11.01 5.36 -17.47
CA TYR A 42 -11.13 4.75 -18.79
C TYR A 42 -9.83 4.75 -19.62
N ASP A 43 -8.84 5.54 -19.24
CA ASP A 43 -7.58 5.73 -20.00
C ASP A 43 -6.45 4.81 -19.50
N THR A 44 -6.77 3.82 -18.64
CA THR A 44 -5.75 2.97 -18.00
C THR A 44 -5.15 1.89 -18.89
N MET A 45 -5.77 1.59 -20.04
CA MET A 45 -5.25 0.65 -21.03
C MET A 45 -5.66 1.08 -22.45
N HIS A 46 -4.69 1.22 -23.34
CA HIS A 46 -4.92 1.34 -24.78
C HIS A 46 -5.16 -0.03 -25.43
N MET A 47 -5.69 -0.04 -26.66
CA MET A 47 -6.09 -1.26 -27.36
C MET A 47 -4.96 -2.30 -27.47
N ASP A 48 -3.73 -1.87 -27.73
CA ASP A 48 -2.53 -2.72 -27.79
C ASP A 48 -2.21 -3.35 -26.43
N GLN A 49 -2.33 -2.59 -25.33
CA GLN A 49 -2.14 -3.10 -23.97
C GLN A 49 -3.22 -4.12 -23.58
N ILE A 50 -4.47 -3.90 -24.01
CA ILE A 50 -5.55 -4.89 -23.84
C ILE A 50 -5.23 -6.16 -24.63
N GLN A 51 -4.79 -6.00 -25.88
CA GLN A 51 -4.40 -7.12 -26.73
C GLN A 51 -3.25 -7.93 -26.13
N ASP A 52 -2.25 -7.27 -25.55
CA ASP A 52 -1.11 -7.94 -24.92
C ASP A 52 -1.48 -8.59 -23.58
N PHE A 53 -2.42 -8.01 -22.83
CA PHE A 53 -3.00 -8.65 -21.66
C PHE A 53 -3.74 -9.95 -22.02
N LEU A 54 -4.54 -9.96 -23.08
CA LEU A 54 -5.23 -11.17 -23.54
C LEU A 54 -4.23 -12.26 -23.98
N LYS A 55 -3.16 -11.88 -24.67
CA LYS A 55 -2.08 -12.81 -25.05
C LYS A 55 -1.38 -13.39 -23.82
N SER A 56 -1.07 -12.57 -22.81
CA SER A 56 -0.36 -13.02 -21.60
C SER A 56 -1.17 -14.02 -20.78
N LYS A 57 -2.50 -13.98 -20.88
CA LYS A 57 -3.42 -14.94 -20.26
C LYS A 57 -3.65 -16.20 -21.09
N ASN A 58 -3.02 -16.32 -22.27
CA ASN A 58 -3.33 -17.36 -23.26
C ASN A 58 -4.83 -17.42 -23.61
N SER A 59 -5.50 -16.26 -23.61
CA SER A 59 -6.94 -16.15 -23.86
C SER A 59 -7.27 -16.47 -25.31
N TYR A 60 -8.39 -17.17 -25.55
CA TYR A 60 -8.99 -17.26 -26.88
C TYR A 60 -9.32 -15.89 -27.47
N LEU A 61 -9.69 -14.92 -26.62
CA LEU A 61 -10.02 -13.56 -27.06
C LEU A 61 -8.84 -12.84 -27.72
N ALA A 62 -7.60 -13.29 -27.50
CA ALA A 62 -6.42 -12.71 -28.13
C ALA A 62 -6.44 -12.83 -29.67
N THR A 63 -7.14 -13.83 -30.22
CA THR A 63 -7.28 -14.05 -31.67
C THR A 63 -8.72 -13.92 -32.15
N TYR A 64 -9.66 -13.65 -31.24
CA TYR A 64 -11.07 -13.52 -31.56
C TYR A 64 -11.37 -12.26 -32.39
N VAL A 65 -12.21 -12.44 -33.40
CA VAL A 65 -12.83 -11.36 -34.19
C VAL A 65 -14.33 -11.58 -34.16
N ASP A 66 -15.09 -10.57 -33.73
CA ASP A 66 -16.54 -10.65 -33.70
C ASP A 66 -17.08 -10.84 -35.13
N PRO A 67 -17.88 -11.89 -35.39
CA PRO A 67 -18.31 -12.22 -36.76
C PRO A 67 -19.33 -11.22 -37.33
N ASN A 68 -20.03 -10.47 -36.48
CA ASN A 68 -21.09 -9.55 -36.88
C ASN A 68 -20.55 -8.17 -37.22
N VAL A 69 -19.65 -7.64 -36.37
CA VAL A 69 -19.10 -6.28 -36.52
C VAL A 69 -17.65 -6.24 -37.02
N ARG A 70 -16.98 -7.40 -37.12
CA ARG A 70 -15.62 -7.57 -37.70
C ARG A 70 -14.53 -6.77 -36.99
N ILE A 71 -14.63 -6.63 -35.67
CA ILE A 71 -13.59 -6.05 -34.81
C ILE A 71 -13.01 -7.09 -33.85
N THR A 72 -11.78 -6.88 -33.38
CA THR A 72 -11.14 -7.76 -32.40
C THR A 72 -11.75 -7.57 -31.00
N ALA A 73 -11.54 -8.54 -30.10
CA ALA A 73 -11.94 -8.40 -28.70
C ALA A 73 -11.28 -7.17 -28.03
N SER A 74 -10.00 -6.95 -28.31
CA SER A 74 -9.23 -5.80 -27.81
C SER A 74 -9.83 -4.47 -28.26
N GLN A 75 -10.24 -4.35 -29.52
CA GLN A 75 -10.92 -3.16 -30.04
C GLN A 75 -12.29 -2.97 -29.37
N ALA A 76 -13.10 -4.03 -29.24
CA ALA A 76 -14.41 -3.94 -28.60
C ALA A 76 -14.33 -3.45 -27.15
N ILE A 77 -13.37 -3.96 -26.37
CA ILE A 77 -13.14 -3.54 -24.98
C ILE A 77 -12.68 -2.08 -24.92
N TYR A 78 -11.72 -1.70 -25.78
CA TYR A 78 -11.21 -0.33 -25.84
C TYR A 78 -12.30 0.68 -26.23
N ASP A 79 -13.13 0.36 -27.23
CA ASP A 79 -14.20 1.25 -27.68
C ASP A 79 -15.27 1.43 -26.62
N ALA A 80 -15.71 0.34 -25.98
CA ALA A 80 -16.69 0.39 -24.90
C ALA A 80 -16.16 1.20 -23.69
N ALA A 81 -14.90 0.99 -23.30
CA ALA A 81 -14.25 1.77 -22.24
C ALA A 81 -14.27 3.27 -22.55
N ASN A 82 -13.87 3.66 -23.77
CA ASN A 82 -13.80 5.05 -24.19
C ASN A 82 -15.17 5.72 -24.35
N LEU A 83 -16.13 4.99 -24.89
CA LEU A 83 -17.50 5.46 -25.11
C LEU A 83 -18.21 5.71 -23.79
N HIS A 84 -18.14 4.74 -22.88
CA HIS A 84 -18.85 4.79 -21.59
C HIS A 84 -18.04 5.41 -20.48
N LYS A 85 -16.79 5.82 -20.73
CA LYS A 85 -15.90 6.39 -19.70
C LYS A 85 -15.80 5.46 -18.48
N ILE A 86 -15.55 4.18 -18.74
CA ILE A 86 -15.35 3.16 -17.71
C ILE A 86 -13.99 2.49 -17.90
N ASN A 87 -13.39 2.03 -16.81
CA ASN A 87 -12.07 1.44 -16.81
C ASN A 87 -12.01 0.15 -17.66
N PRO A 88 -11.11 0.03 -18.67
CA PRO A 88 -10.96 -1.21 -19.44
C PRO A 88 -10.55 -2.42 -18.57
N LYS A 89 -9.84 -2.21 -17.46
CA LYS A 89 -9.54 -3.24 -16.45
C LYS A 89 -10.81 -3.80 -15.83
N TYR A 90 -11.81 -2.95 -15.57
CA TYR A 90 -13.11 -3.42 -15.07
C TYR A 90 -13.79 -4.36 -16.07
N ILE A 91 -13.78 -4.01 -17.36
CA ILE A 91 -14.37 -4.85 -18.41
C ILE A 91 -13.66 -6.21 -18.47
N LEU A 92 -12.32 -6.24 -18.35
CA LEU A 92 -11.54 -7.47 -18.29
C LEU A 92 -11.94 -8.33 -17.08
N VAL A 93 -12.01 -7.74 -15.88
CA VAL A 93 -12.47 -8.46 -14.68
C VAL A 93 -13.90 -8.97 -14.86
N LEU A 94 -14.79 -8.18 -15.45
CA LEU A 94 -16.18 -8.55 -15.69
C LEU A 94 -16.29 -9.77 -16.60
N LEU A 95 -15.59 -9.76 -17.75
CA LEU A 95 -15.55 -10.90 -18.69
C LEU A 95 -15.05 -12.20 -18.02
N GLN A 96 -14.10 -12.08 -17.11
CA GLN A 96 -13.59 -13.22 -16.34
C GLN A 96 -14.58 -13.70 -15.28
N LYS A 97 -15.12 -12.77 -14.50
CA LYS A 97 -16.04 -13.07 -13.41
C LYS A 97 -17.30 -13.75 -13.94
N GLU A 98 -17.80 -13.30 -15.09
CA GLU A 98 -19.10 -13.74 -15.63
C GLU A 98 -18.98 -15.01 -16.46
N GLN A 99 -17.93 -15.17 -17.27
CA GLN A 99 -17.83 -16.27 -18.23
C GLN A 99 -16.43 -16.90 -18.32
N SER A 100 -15.50 -16.56 -17.42
CA SER A 100 -14.09 -17.03 -17.41
C SER A 100 -13.32 -16.76 -18.71
N LEU A 101 -13.81 -15.83 -19.55
CA LEU A 101 -13.34 -15.67 -20.93
C LEU A 101 -11.89 -15.19 -21.06
N ILE A 102 -11.35 -14.54 -20.03
CA ILE A 102 -9.98 -14.02 -20.08
C ILE A 102 -8.96 -15.15 -19.92
N GLU A 103 -9.22 -16.12 -19.03
CA GLU A 103 -8.30 -17.24 -18.79
C GLU A 103 -8.70 -18.53 -19.56
N ASP A 104 -9.80 -18.50 -20.34
CA ASP A 104 -10.25 -19.62 -21.17
C ASP A 104 -9.63 -19.59 -22.59
N GLY A 105 -8.88 -20.64 -22.93
CA GLY A 105 -8.27 -20.83 -24.24
C GLY A 105 -9.19 -21.46 -25.29
N SER A 106 -10.37 -21.95 -24.90
CA SER A 106 -11.32 -22.65 -25.78
C SER A 106 -12.79 -22.47 -25.34
N PRO A 107 -13.30 -21.23 -25.29
CA PRO A 107 -14.65 -20.96 -24.84
C PRO A 107 -15.69 -21.50 -25.82
N VAL A 108 -16.84 -21.91 -25.30
CA VAL A 108 -17.99 -22.26 -26.14
C VAL A 108 -18.70 -21.00 -26.64
N SER A 109 -19.42 -21.11 -27.76
CA SER A 109 -20.15 -19.98 -28.36
C SER A 109 -21.10 -19.28 -27.38
N ASP A 110 -21.70 -20.03 -26.44
CA ASP A 110 -22.62 -19.48 -25.44
C ASP A 110 -21.92 -18.53 -24.44
N GLN A 111 -20.65 -18.76 -24.11
CA GLN A 111 -19.86 -17.83 -23.29
C GLN A 111 -19.65 -16.51 -24.03
N LEU A 112 -19.35 -16.56 -25.34
CA LEU A 112 -19.16 -15.36 -26.15
C LEU A 112 -20.48 -14.59 -26.38
N ASP A 113 -21.57 -15.32 -26.59
CA ASP A 113 -22.90 -14.73 -26.81
C ASP A 113 -23.42 -13.97 -25.57
N TRP A 114 -22.97 -14.35 -24.37
CA TRP A 114 -23.40 -13.80 -23.08
C TRP A 114 -22.20 -13.41 -22.20
N ALA A 115 -21.17 -12.83 -22.83
CA ALA A 115 -19.83 -12.60 -22.27
C ALA A 115 -19.78 -11.86 -20.93
N THR A 116 -20.75 -11.00 -20.64
CA THR A 116 -20.85 -10.27 -19.36
C THR A 116 -22.11 -10.65 -18.57
N GLY A 117 -22.93 -11.57 -19.09
CA GLY A 117 -24.23 -11.90 -18.50
C GLY A 117 -25.28 -10.79 -18.60
N TYR A 118 -24.94 -9.64 -19.21
CA TYR A 118 -25.83 -8.48 -19.23
C TYR A 118 -27.16 -8.79 -19.92
N GLY A 119 -28.25 -8.39 -19.26
CA GLY A 119 -29.62 -8.55 -19.75
C GLY A 119 -30.28 -9.88 -19.38
N ILE A 120 -29.55 -10.84 -18.79
CA ILE A 120 -30.10 -12.09 -18.28
C ILE A 120 -30.47 -11.91 -16.80
N CYS A 121 -31.76 -11.85 -16.51
CA CYS A 121 -32.28 -11.88 -15.14
C CYS A 121 -32.53 -13.32 -14.65
N ASP A 122 -32.66 -13.54 -13.34
CA ASP A 122 -32.90 -14.87 -12.74
C ASP A 122 -34.12 -15.62 -13.29
N SER A 123 -35.12 -14.88 -13.79
CA SER A 123 -36.34 -15.44 -14.39
C SER A 123 -36.36 -15.40 -15.92
N CYS A 124 -35.32 -14.84 -16.53
CA CYS A 124 -35.19 -14.66 -17.98
C CYS A 124 -34.59 -15.92 -18.62
N LYS A 125 -35.04 -16.25 -19.83
CA LYS A 125 -34.37 -17.26 -20.67
C LYS A 125 -33.53 -16.58 -21.75
N LYS A 126 -32.38 -17.17 -22.06
CA LYS A 126 -31.53 -16.79 -23.20
C LYS A 126 -32.22 -16.86 -24.56
N THR A 127 -33.44 -17.37 -24.64
CA THR A 127 -34.28 -17.43 -25.85
C THR A 127 -35.35 -16.34 -25.89
N ASP A 128 -35.50 -15.54 -24.83
CA ASP A 128 -36.55 -14.52 -24.78
C ASP A 128 -36.23 -13.37 -25.74
N ASP A 129 -37.22 -12.94 -26.53
CA ASP A 129 -37.08 -11.91 -27.56
C ASP A 129 -36.51 -10.59 -27.01
N LYS A 130 -36.88 -10.24 -25.77
CA LYS A 130 -36.44 -9.01 -25.10
C LYS A 130 -34.94 -9.03 -24.75
N VAL A 131 -34.36 -10.22 -24.62
CA VAL A 131 -32.96 -10.42 -24.23
C VAL A 131 -32.07 -10.61 -25.46
N GLN A 132 -32.62 -11.10 -26.59
CA GLN A 132 -31.84 -11.34 -27.83
C GLN A 132 -31.05 -10.13 -28.31
N LYS A 133 -31.53 -8.90 -28.08
CA LYS A 133 -30.83 -7.67 -28.46
C LYS A 133 -29.46 -7.48 -27.79
N TYR A 134 -29.22 -8.16 -26.66
CA TYR A 134 -27.94 -8.12 -25.93
C TYR A 134 -26.98 -9.21 -26.37
N LYS A 135 -27.42 -10.17 -27.18
CA LYS A 135 -26.61 -11.32 -27.60
C LYS A 135 -25.40 -10.89 -28.42
N GLY A 136 -24.26 -11.54 -28.19
CA GLY A 136 -23.03 -11.41 -28.97
C GLY A 136 -21.93 -10.66 -28.20
N PHE A 137 -20.67 -11.02 -28.45
CA PHE A 137 -19.53 -10.57 -27.65
C PHE A 137 -19.43 -9.04 -27.59
N THR A 138 -19.41 -8.35 -28.74
CA THR A 138 -19.29 -6.88 -28.74
C THR A 138 -20.49 -6.21 -28.06
N ASN A 139 -21.72 -6.73 -28.23
CA ASN A 139 -22.90 -6.21 -27.54
C ASN A 139 -22.78 -6.40 -26.02
N GLN A 140 -22.36 -7.57 -25.56
CA GLN A 140 -22.20 -7.86 -24.14
C GLN A 140 -21.13 -6.98 -23.48
N VAL A 141 -20.03 -6.72 -24.18
CA VAL A 141 -18.98 -5.79 -23.73
C VAL A 141 -19.53 -4.36 -23.64
N ASP A 142 -20.20 -3.88 -24.68
CA ASP A 142 -20.78 -2.52 -24.73
C ASP A 142 -21.84 -2.31 -23.64
N TRP A 143 -22.83 -3.21 -23.54
CA TRP A 143 -23.91 -3.09 -22.58
C TRP A 143 -23.46 -3.38 -21.14
N GLY A 144 -22.50 -4.28 -20.93
CA GLY A 144 -21.91 -4.52 -19.62
C GLY A 144 -21.19 -3.28 -19.09
N ALA A 145 -20.37 -2.64 -19.92
CA ALA A 145 -19.69 -1.38 -19.62
C ALA A 145 -20.67 -0.22 -19.42
N GLY A 146 -21.54 0.02 -20.40
CA GLY A 146 -22.50 1.13 -20.40
C GLY A 146 -23.56 1.00 -19.31
N GLY A 147 -24.01 -0.23 -19.01
CA GLY A 147 -24.92 -0.51 -17.90
C GLY A 147 -24.32 -0.12 -16.55
N THR A 148 -23.09 -0.57 -16.26
CA THR A 148 -22.40 -0.21 -15.02
C THR A 148 -22.15 1.30 -14.93
N ARG A 149 -21.76 1.95 -16.03
CA ARG A 149 -21.64 3.40 -16.07
C ARG A 149 -22.97 4.10 -15.77
N PHE A 150 -24.06 3.62 -16.37
CA PHE A 150 -25.40 4.16 -16.13
C PHE A 150 -25.79 4.04 -14.65
N TYR A 151 -25.49 2.92 -14.00
CA TYR A 151 -25.73 2.72 -12.56
C TYR A 151 -24.90 3.67 -11.68
N PHE A 152 -23.67 3.97 -12.12
CA PHE A 152 -22.79 4.92 -11.45
C PHE A 152 -23.33 6.37 -11.57
N ASP A 153 -23.74 6.80 -12.76
CA ASP A 153 -24.15 8.19 -13.03
C ASP A 153 -25.59 8.51 -12.59
N ASN A 154 -26.45 7.50 -12.37
CA ASN A 154 -27.88 7.69 -12.07
C ASN A 154 -28.26 7.17 -10.68
N PRO A 155 -27.74 7.78 -9.58
CA PRO A 155 -27.92 7.29 -8.22
C PRO A 155 -29.40 7.12 -7.82
N ASN A 156 -30.28 8.01 -8.27
CA ASN A 156 -31.67 8.08 -7.80
C ASN A 156 -32.61 7.02 -8.44
N ASN A 157 -32.12 6.21 -9.38
CA ASN A 157 -32.96 5.30 -10.16
C ASN A 157 -32.96 3.85 -9.65
N PHE A 158 -32.21 3.54 -8.59
CA PHE A 158 -31.95 2.18 -8.16
C PHE A 158 -32.12 1.97 -6.65
N THR A 159 -32.26 0.70 -6.25
CA THR A 159 -32.52 0.33 -4.86
C THR A 159 -31.35 0.67 -3.93
N PHE A 160 -30.12 0.28 -4.29
CA PHE A 160 -28.95 0.53 -3.45
C PHE A 160 -28.57 2.01 -3.49
N GLN A 161 -28.21 2.58 -2.34
CA GLN A 161 -27.87 4.00 -2.18
C GLN A 161 -26.64 4.16 -1.28
N VAL A 162 -25.78 5.13 -1.61
CA VAL A 162 -24.57 5.42 -0.83
C VAL A 162 -24.93 5.91 0.57
N GLY A 163 -24.21 5.43 1.59
CA GLY A 163 -24.43 5.74 3.00
C GLY A 163 -25.62 5.03 3.63
N GLN A 164 -26.27 4.11 2.91
CA GLN A 164 -27.38 3.30 3.42
C GLN A 164 -26.94 1.84 3.63
N THR A 165 -27.54 1.18 4.61
CA THR A 165 -27.29 -0.23 4.93
C THR A 165 -28.40 -1.12 4.39
N TYR A 166 -28.03 -2.18 3.69
CA TYR A 166 -28.94 -3.20 3.15
C TYR A 166 -28.60 -4.58 3.71
N THR A 167 -29.56 -5.50 3.68
CA THR A 167 -29.28 -6.93 3.94
C THR A 167 -29.07 -7.61 2.59
N ILE A 168 -27.86 -8.10 2.35
CA ILE A 168 -27.44 -8.80 1.13
C ILE A 168 -26.81 -10.12 1.57
N ASP A 169 -27.28 -11.25 1.03
CA ASP A 169 -26.85 -12.60 1.45
C ASP A 169 -26.80 -12.79 2.97
N ASP A 170 -27.88 -12.39 3.66
CA ASP A 170 -28.05 -12.41 5.12
C ASP A 170 -27.04 -11.59 5.95
N GLN A 171 -26.19 -10.79 5.29
CA GLN A 171 -25.25 -9.88 5.93
C GLN A 171 -25.67 -8.42 5.75
N LYS A 172 -25.44 -7.60 6.78
CA LYS A 172 -25.61 -6.14 6.68
C LYS A 172 -24.43 -5.56 5.92
N VAL A 173 -24.71 -4.88 4.82
CA VAL A 173 -23.74 -4.20 3.97
C VAL A 173 -24.06 -2.72 3.91
N ASN A 174 -23.08 -1.87 4.25
CA ASN A 174 -23.17 -0.42 4.14
C ASN A 174 -22.50 0.06 2.86
N ILE A 175 -23.26 0.63 1.93
CA ILE A 175 -22.72 1.03 0.62
C ILE A 175 -21.89 2.30 0.74
N SER A 176 -20.56 2.20 0.65
CA SER A 176 -19.66 3.31 0.98
C SER A 176 -19.39 4.31 -0.15
N ASN A 177 -19.52 3.91 -1.43
CA ASN A 177 -19.28 4.77 -2.58
C ASN A 177 -20.10 4.38 -3.83
N ASN A 178 -20.00 5.15 -4.92
CA ASN A 178 -20.80 4.92 -6.13
C ASN A 178 -20.35 3.69 -6.92
N ALA A 179 -19.06 3.36 -6.91
CA ALA A 179 -18.54 2.15 -7.56
C ALA A 179 -19.08 0.89 -6.89
N THR A 180 -19.00 0.82 -5.57
CA THR A 180 -19.58 -0.27 -4.77
C THR A 180 -21.09 -0.37 -5.00
N ARG A 181 -21.80 0.77 -5.03
CA ARG A 181 -23.23 0.80 -5.39
C ARG A 181 -23.48 0.19 -6.78
N ALA A 182 -22.75 0.63 -7.80
CA ALA A 182 -22.92 0.18 -9.17
C ALA A 182 -22.63 -1.33 -9.30
N LEU A 183 -21.62 -1.83 -8.59
CA LEU A 183 -21.27 -3.24 -8.54
C LEU A 183 -22.37 -4.10 -7.89
N TYR A 184 -22.98 -3.65 -6.80
CA TYR A 184 -24.14 -4.34 -6.21
C TYR A 184 -25.41 -4.23 -7.06
N ILE A 185 -25.62 -3.13 -7.79
CA ILE A 185 -26.72 -3.03 -8.75
C ILE A 185 -26.52 -4.05 -9.88
N TYR A 186 -25.28 -4.24 -10.34
CA TYR A 186 -24.95 -5.21 -11.37
C TYR A 186 -25.05 -6.66 -10.86
N THR A 187 -24.52 -6.92 -9.66
CA THR A 187 -24.51 -8.24 -9.02
C THR A 187 -24.95 -8.09 -7.56
N PRO A 188 -26.22 -8.34 -7.22
CA PRO A 188 -26.77 -8.15 -5.87
C PRO A 188 -26.40 -9.29 -4.90
N HIS A 189 -25.15 -9.74 -4.94
CA HIS A 189 -24.59 -10.83 -4.13
C HIS A 189 -23.18 -10.49 -3.65
N ILE A 190 -22.89 -10.81 -2.39
CA ILE A 190 -21.59 -10.62 -1.75
C ILE A 190 -20.54 -11.47 -2.44
N HIS A 191 -20.81 -12.77 -2.65
CA HIS A 191 -19.84 -13.68 -3.24
C HIS A 191 -19.43 -13.28 -4.67
N GLY A 192 -20.37 -12.77 -5.47
CA GLY A 192 -20.05 -12.25 -6.80
C GLY A 192 -19.11 -11.05 -6.74
N ASN A 193 -19.31 -10.15 -5.79
CA ASN A 193 -18.44 -8.98 -5.60
C ASN A 193 -17.09 -9.33 -4.97
N GLU A 194 -17.05 -10.37 -4.13
CA GLU A 194 -15.79 -10.96 -3.63
C GLU A 194 -14.96 -11.53 -4.78
N ASN A 195 -15.58 -12.26 -5.70
CA ASN A 195 -14.90 -12.78 -6.89
C ASN A 195 -14.36 -11.63 -7.77
N PHE A 196 -15.15 -10.58 -8.00
CA PHE A 196 -14.68 -9.37 -8.69
C PHE A 196 -13.44 -8.80 -8.01
N PHE A 197 -13.52 -8.58 -6.70
CA PHE A 197 -12.45 -7.98 -5.92
C PHE A 197 -11.17 -8.81 -5.99
N ASN A 198 -11.27 -10.12 -5.78
CA ASN A 198 -10.11 -11.02 -5.82
C ASN A 198 -9.44 -11.04 -7.21
N ILE A 199 -10.22 -11.03 -8.29
CA ILE A 199 -9.67 -10.96 -9.66
C ILE A 199 -9.01 -9.59 -9.89
N TRP A 200 -9.64 -8.49 -9.46
CA TRP A 200 -9.10 -7.14 -9.56
C TRP A 200 -7.76 -7.01 -8.84
N GLN A 201 -7.70 -7.48 -7.59
CA GLN A 201 -6.46 -7.46 -6.81
C GLN A 201 -5.38 -8.33 -7.47
N LYS A 202 -5.75 -9.54 -7.91
CA LYS A 202 -4.83 -10.48 -8.57
C LYS A 202 -4.20 -9.89 -9.84
N TRP A 203 -4.92 -9.08 -10.59
CA TRP A 203 -4.44 -8.59 -11.90
C TRP A 203 -3.92 -7.15 -11.89
N PHE A 204 -4.41 -6.30 -10.98
CA PHE A 204 -4.27 -4.85 -11.12
C PHE A 204 -3.85 -4.10 -9.84
N SER A 205 -3.63 -4.78 -8.71
CA SER A 205 -3.22 -4.13 -7.45
C SER A 205 -1.79 -3.54 -7.49
N ALA A 206 -1.50 -2.71 -6.48
CA ALA A 206 -0.24 -1.97 -6.34
C ALA A 206 0.99 -2.90 -6.25
N VAL A 207 2.00 -2.62 -7.06
CA VAL A 207 3.14 -3.52 -7.29
C VAL A 207 4.22 -3.41 -6.20
N TYR A 208 4.27 -2.30 -5.46
CA TYR A 208 5.40 -1.96 -4.61
C TYR A 208 5.00 -1.75 -3.14
N PHE A 209 5.86 -2.19 -2.23
CA PHE A 209 5.56 -2.19 -0.80
C PHE A 209 5.83 -0.83 -0.14
N GLU A 210 5.28 -0.63 1.06
CA GLU A 210 5.61 0.48 1.95
C GLU A 210 7.14 0.65 2.08
N GLY A 211 7.63 1.88 1.93
CA GLY A 211 9.05 2.22 1.95
C GLY A 211 9.80 2.01 0.63
N SER A 212 9.11 1.58 -0.44
CA SER A 212 9.72 1.45 -1.77
C SER A 212 10.16 2.81 -2.32
N LEU A 213 11.33 2.83 -2.96
CA LEU A 213 11.86 3.99 -3.67
C LEU A 213 11.76 3.73 -5.17
N LEU A 214 10.90 4.47 -5.85
CA LEU A 214 10.60 4.27 -7.26
C LEU A 214 11.10 5.43 -8.10
N GLN A 215 11.67 5.14 -9.26
CA GLN A 215 12.04 6.13 -10.26
C GLN A 215 11.15 6.01 -11.48
N ASP A 216 10.46 7.08 -11.83
CA ASP A 216 9.70 7.15 -13.07
C ASP A 216 10.65 7.00 -14.28
N THR A 217 10.43 5.99 -15.09
CA THR A 217 11.23 5.73 -16.30
C THR A 217 11.01 6.76 -17.41
N LYS A 218 9.96 7.57 -17.34
CA LYS A 218 9.63 8.61 -18.32
C LYS A 218 10.36 9.92 -18.03
N ASP A 219 10.30 10.43 -16.80
CA ASP A 219 10.86 11.75 -16.44
C ASP A 219 12.02 11.70 -15.45
N GLY A 220 12.32 10.52 -14.88
CA GLY A 220 13.42 10.30 -13.94
C GLY A 220 13.12 10.74 -12.51
N GLY A 221 11.92 11.24 -12.22
CA GLY A 221 11.48 11.64 -10.88
C GLY A 221 11.51 10.48 -9.90
N ILE A 222 11.92 10.74 -8.65
CA ILE A 222 12.03 9.71 -7.61
C ILE A 222 10.95 9.92 -6.57
N TYR A 223 10.29 8.84 -6.18
CA TYR A 223 9.16 8.81 -5.28
C TYR A 223 9.42 7.83 -4.13
N LEU A 224 9.05 8.21 -2.92
CA LEU A 224 8.89 7.29 -1.79
C LEU A 224 7.44 6.83 -1.72
N ILE A 225 7.21 5.51 -1.68
CA ILE A 225 5.90 4.95 -1.37
C ILE A 225 5.75 4.90 0.14
N ARG A 226 4.77 5.64 0.66
CA ARG A 226 4.46 5.69 2.08
C ARG A 226 2.99 5.99 2.33
N ASP A 227 2.41 5.33 3.33
CA ASP A 227 1.01 5.50 3.74
C ASP A 227 0.04 5.35 2.53
N GLY A 228 0.37 4.47 1.58
CA GLY A 228 -0.41 4.26 0.36
C GLY A 228 -0.31 5.36 -0.70
N THR A 229 0.58 6.33 -0.56
CA THR A 229 0.76 7.46 -1.51
C THR A 229 2.20 7.55 -2.03
N LYS A 230 2.40 8.16 -3.20
CA LYS A 230 3.73 8.47 -3.75
C LYS A 230 4.16 9.87 -3.36
N HIS A 231 5.29 9.99 -2.67
CA HIS A 231 5.85 11.27 -2.23
C HIS A 231 7.07 11.64 -3.09
N PRO A 232 6.98 12.65 -3.98
CA PRO A 232 8.09 13.01 -4.87
C PRO A 232 9.23 13.70 -4.11
N PHE A 233 10.47 13.30 -4.37
CA PHE A 233 11.65 14.07 -3.96
C PHE A 233 11.89 15.23 -4.92
N LEU A 234 11.88 16.47 -4.42
CA LEU A 234 12.10 17.65 -5.28
C LEU A 234 13.57 17.96 -5.52
N SER A 235 14.48 17.30 -4.79
CA SER A 235 15.92 17.48 -4.98
C SER A 235 16.73 16.26 -4.61
N LYS A 236 17.90 16.14 -5.24
CA LYS A 236 18.92 15.13 -4.91
C LYS A 236 19.38 15.24 -3.45
N SER A 237 19.46 16.46 -2.90
CA SER A 237 19.81 16.69 -1.50
C SER A 237 18.73 16.19 -0.54
N ALA A 238 17.45 16.42 -0.86
CA ALA A 238 16.33 15.90 -0.07
C ALA A 238 16.35 14.37 0.00
N TYR A 239 16.67 13.71 -1.11
CA TYR A 239 16.86 12.25 -1.16
C TYR A 239 18.10 11.80 -0.37
N LEU A 240 19.28 12.34 -0.68
CA LEU A 240 20.56 11.89 -0.11
C LEU A 240 20.70 12.17 1.39
N SER A 241 19.93 13.11 1.93
CA SER A 241 19.84 13.33 3.37
C SER A 241 19.15 12.19 4.14
N ARG A 242 18.40 11.33 3.45
CA ARG A 242 17.64 10.21 4.03
C ARG A 242 18.18 8.84 3.58
N TYR A 243 18.68 8.75 2.35
CA TYR A 243 19.19 7.53 1.75
C TYR A 243 20.63 7.72 1.27
N PRO A 244 21.58 6.84 1.63
CA PRO A 244 23.00 7.05 1.37
C PRO A 244 23.39 6.94 -0.12
N SER A 245 22.58 6.28 -0.94
CA SER A 245 22.82 6.10 -2.38
C SER A 245 21.52 5.85 -3.14
N PHE A 246 21.61 5.81 -4.49
CA PHE A 246 20.48 5.52 -5.39
C PHE A 246 20.32 4.02 -5.70
N GLU A 247 21.15 3.14 -5.11
CA GLU A 247 21.18 1.72 -5.49
C GLU A 247 19.88 0.96 -5.20
N ARG A 248 19.11 1.46 -4.23
CA ARG A 248 17.81 0.95 -3.81
C ARG A 248 16.63 1.48 -4.62
N VAL A 249 16.87 2.44 -5.52
CA VAL A 249 15.82 3.00 -6.36
C VAL A 249 15.47 2.01 -7.46
N ILE A 250 14.19 1.69 -7.55
CA ILE A 250 13.63 0.73 -8.51
C ILE A 250 13.05 1.52 -9.69
N PRO A 251 13.46 1.25 -10.94
CA PRO A 251 12.79 1.81 -12.10
C PRO A 251 11.34 1.31 -12.16
N ALA A 252 10.40 2.24 -12.25
CA ALA A 252 8.96 1.98 -12.34
C ALA A 252 8.39 2.71 -13.57
N ASN A 253 7.51 2.04 -14.31
CA ASN A 253 6.79 2.73 -15.38
C ASN A 253 5.75 3.71 -14.79
N PRO A 254 5.35 4.76 -15.53
CA PRO A 254 4.37 5.74 -15.07
C PRO A 254 3.05 5.11 -14.60
N ALA A 255 2.55 4.09 -15.29
CA ALA A 255 1.28 3.46 -14.97
C ALA A 255 1.28 2.73 -13.61
N ASP A 256 2.43 2.19 -13.19
CA ASP A 256 2.58 1.61 -11.86
C ASP A 256 2.70 2.68 -10.77
N LEU A 257 3.30 3.83 -11.09
CA LEU A 257 3.31 4.98 -10.18
C LEU A 257 1.93 5.61 -10.03
N ASP A 258 1.13 5.65 -11.08
CA ASP A 258 -0.22 6.25 -11.05
C ASP A 258 -1.23 5.44 -10.22
N LYS A 259 -0.89 4.21 -9.83
CA LYS A 259 -1.63 3.43 -8.81
C LYS A 259 -1.57 4.07 -7.42
N TYR A 260 -0.58 4.92 -7.15
CA TYR A 260 -0.45 5.63 -5.87
C TYR A 260 -0.91 7.09 -6.04
N PRO A 261 -1.86 7.57 -5.23
CA PRO A 261 -2.16 8.99 -5.14
C PRO A 261 -0.90 9.78 -4.80
N THR A 262 -0.76 10.98 -5.37
CA THR A 262 0.39 11.84 -5.07
C THR A 262 0.24 12.48 -3.69
N GLY A 263 1.16 12.15 -2.79
CA GLY A 263 1.28 12.75 -1.46
C GLY A 263 2.12 14.04 -1.47
N ALA A 264 2.31 14.64 -0.29
CA ALA A 264 3.12 15.84 -0.13
C ALA A 264 4.56 15.61 -0.59
N ALA A 265 5.15 16.58 -1.29
CA ALA A 265 6.49 16.47 -1.80
C ALA A 265 7.56 16.52 -0.68
N ILE A 266 8.62 15.73 -0.84
CA ILE A 266 9.79 15.76 0.04
C ILE A 266 10.75 16.81 -0.52
N GLN A 267 10.57 18.05 -0.05
CA GLN A 267 11.27 19.22 -0.56
C GLN A 267 12.61 19.48 0.13
N TYR A 268 12.65 19.29 1.46
CA TYR A 268 13.77 19.71 2.30
C TYR A 268 14.64 18.53 2.73
N SER A 269 15.94 18.78 2.84
CA SER A 269 16.90 17.83 3.41
C SER A 269 16.53 17.51 4.86
N ASN A 270 16.66 16.25 5.28
CA ASN A 270 16.56 15.89 6.68
C ASN A 270 17.54 16.73 7.53
N TYR A 271 17.13 17.09 8.74
CA TYR A 271 17.83 18.00 9.67
C TYR A 271 17.91 19.47 9.24
N SER A 272 17.10 19.90 8.27
CA SER A 272 16.96 21.33 7.95
C SER A 272 16.28 22.10 9.08
N LEU A 273 16.71 23.34 9.30
CA LEU A 273 16.07 24.30 10.21
C LEU A 273 15.07 25.12 9.41
N LEU A 274 13.77 24.91 9.64
CA LEU A 274 12.69 25.55 8.89
C LEU A 274 12.03 26.64 9.74
N GLN A 275 11.97 27.87 9.23
CA GLN A 275 11.33 29.00 9.89
C GLN A 275 10.04 29.41 9.16
N VAL A 276 8.93 29.38 9.90
CA VAL A 276 7.62 29.85 9.41
C VAL A 276 7.49 31.38 9.52
N PRO A 277 6.52 32.01 8.83
CA PRO A 277 6.37 33.47 8.84
C PRO A 277 6.09 34.09 10.22
N THR A 278 5.54 33.30 11.16
CA THR A 278 5.33 33.74 12.56
C THR A 278 6.62 33.76 13.38
N GLY A 279 7.75 33.33 12.81
CA GLY A 279 9.08 33.34 13.43
C GLY A 279 9.47 32.05 14.15
N GLY A 280 8.56 31.10 14.31
CA GLY A 280 8.84 29.78 14.89
C GLY A 280 9.84 28.98 14.05
N ILE A 281 10.79 28.31 14.71
CA ILE A 281 11.84 27.50 14.07
C ILE A 281 11.61 26.04 14.42
N TYR A 282 11.70 25.16 13.41
CA TYR A 282 11.54 23.73 13.55
C TYR A 282 12.78 23.01 13.01
N LEU A 283 13.25 21.98 13.71
CA LEU A 283 14.19 21.02 13.16
C LEU A 283 13.39 19.93 12.44
N LEU A 284 13.65 19.72 11.15
CA LEU A 284 13.09 18.61 10.39
C LEU A 284 13.82 17.31 10.75
N ASP A 285 13.09 16.30 11.21
CA ASP A 285 13.58 14.96 11.53
C ASP A 285 12.74 13.93 10.75
N ASP A 286 13.26 13.54 9.59
CA ASP A 286 12.59 12.78 8.52
C ASP A 286 11.25 13.40 8.10
N ASP A 287 10.15 12.96 8.71
CA ASP A 287 8.77 13.43 8.47
C ASP A 287 8.16 14.19 9.65
N THR A 288 9.00 14.49 10.64
CA THR A 288 8.59 15.12 11.88
C THR A 288 9.21 16.52 12.00
N LEU A 289 8.41 17.52 12.32
CA LEU A 289 8.90 18.85 12.68
C LEU A 289 8.98 18.99 14.18
N ARG A 290 10.18 19.27 14.67
CA ARG A 290 10.47 19.41 16.09
C ARG A 290 10.60 20.90 16.44
N PRO A 291 9.64 21.50 17.15
CA PRO A 291 9.69 22.91 17.50
C PRO A 291 10.91 23.21 18.38
N ILE A 292 11.69 24.23 18.04
CA ILE A 292 12.75 24.76 18.92
C ILE A 292 12.13 25.84 19.80
N VAL A 293 12.05 25.57 21.11
CA VAL A 293 11.19 26.38 22.01
C VAL A 293 11.71 27.79 22.28
N SER A 294 13.01 28.03 22.09
CA SER A 294 13.61 29.34 22.39
C SER A 294 14.86 29.62 21.54
N LYS A 295 15.20 30.91 21.39
CA LYS A 295 16.48 31.33 20.78
C LYS A 295 17.69 30.85 21.58
N GLU A 296 17.55 30.71 22.89
CA GLU A 296 18.61 30.20 23.74
C GLU A 296 18.85 28.71 23.51
N THR A 297 17.78 27.91 23.38
CA THR A 297 17.88 26.50 22.96
C THR A 297 18.58 26.41 21.60
N PHE A 298 18.16 27.21 20.62
CA PHE A 298 18.80 27.25 19.29
C PHE A 298 20.31 27.49 19.38
N ARG A 299 20.72 28.48 20.19
CA ARG A 299 22.13 28.84 20.42
C ARG A 299 22.91 27.75 21.15
N LEU A 300 22.33 27.14 22.18
CA LEU A 300 22.97 26.07 22.98
C LEU A 300 23.24 24.80 22.16
N LEU A 301 22.40 24.53 21.16
CA LEU A 301 22.59 23.42 20.23
C LEU A 301 23.68 23.69 19.19
N GLY A 302 24.20 24.91 19.14
CA GLY A 302 25.25 25.31 18.21
C GLY A 302 24.77 25.50 16.78
N PHE A 303 23.46 25.63 16.54
CA PHE A 303 22.93 25.93 15.23
C PHE A 303 23.34 27.33 14.77
N ASN A 304 23.64 27.47 13.49
CA ASN A 304 23.99 28.74 12.90
C ASN A 304 22.72 29.39 12.32
N PRO A 305 22.38 30.65 12.66
CA PRO A 305 21.23 31.34 12.08
C PRO A 305 21.20 31.37 10.54
N GLU A 306 22.36 31.32 9.89
CA GLU A 306 22.48 31.28 8.42
C GLU A 306 22.03 29.94 7.81
N GLU A 307 21.83 28.90 8.62
CA GLU A 307 21.31 27.59 8.18
C GLU A 307 19.78 27.57 8.12
N ILE A 308 19.11 28.64 8.58
CA ILE A 308 17.65 28.71 8.62
C ILE A 308 17.08 28.90 7.21
N ILE A 309 16.18 28.00 6.84
CA ILE A 309 15.40 28.07 5.60
C ILE A 309 14.05 28.69 5.92
N SER A 310 13.75 29.84 5.33
CA SER A 310 12.43 30.46 5.42
C SER A 310 11.43 29.69 4.56
N VAL A 311 10.28 29.30 5.14
CA VAL A 311 9.25 28.48 4.49
C VAL A 311 7.86 29.09 4.69
N LYS A 312 6.91 28.75 3.82
CA LYS A 312 5.49 29.11 4.01
C LYS A 312 4.82 28.08 4.94
N THR A 313 3.73 28.48 5.60
CA THR A 313 2.96 27.57 6.45
C THR A 313 2.46 26.33 5.70
N ASN A 314 2.05 26.50 4.43
CA ASN A 314 1.59 25.38 3.59
C ASN A 314 2.71 24.40 3.25
N ASP A 315 3.97 24.85 3.20
CA ASP A 315 5.11 23.99 2.85
C ASP A 315 5.39 22.96 3.96
N ILE A 316 4.92 23.24 5.18
CA ILE A 316 5.21 22.41 6.36
C ILE A 316 3.97 21.75 6.98
N PHE A 317 2.77 22.06 6.48
CA PHE A 317 1.50 21.61 7.06
C PHE A 317 1.34 20.08 7.09
N PHE A 318 2.00 19.37 6.18
CA PHE A 318 1.89 17.92 6.03
C PHE A 318 2.82 17.12 6.95
N TYR A 319 3.78 17.76 7.61
CA TYR A 319 4.68 17.09 8.53
C TYR A 319 4.01 16.85 9.89
N LYS A 320 4.35 15.73 10.54
CA LYS A 320 3.90 15.45 11.90
C LYS A 320 4.63 16.37 12.87
N ILE A 321 3.94 17.00 13.82
CA ILE A 321 4.62 17.77 14.87
C ILE A 321 5.15 16.81 15.93
N GLY A 322 6.48 16.85 16.14
CA GLY A 322 7.19 16.02 17.10
C GLY A 322 7.40 16.70 18.45
N GLN A 323 8.13 16.02 19.32
CA GLN A 323 8.49 16.55 20.62
C GLN A 323 9.36 17.80 20.49
N PRO A 324 9.00 18.92 21.18
CA PRO A 324 9.81 20.13 21.18
C PRO A 324 11.23 19.88 21.68
N ILE A 325 12.17 20.64 21.13
CA ILE A 325 13.55 20.69 21.58
C ILE A 325 13.67 21.88 22.53
N SER A 326 14.14 21.61 23.75
CA SER A 326 14.34 22.59 24.83
C SER A 326 15.74 22.47 25.42
N GLU A 327 16.09 23.37 26.34
CA GLU A 327 17.35 23.33 27.10
C GLU A 327 17.47 22.05 27.95
N SER A 328 16.36 21.39 28.25
CA SER A 328 16.31 20.13 29.00
C SER A 328 16.38 18.87 28.13
N SER A 329 16.29 19.01 26.80
CA SER A 329 16.30 17.87 25.88
C SER A 329 17.67 17.20 25.87
N ALA A 330 17.76 15.98 26.40
CA ALA A 330 18.98 15.20 26.38
C ALA A 330 19.19 14.54 25.00
N TYR A 331 20.32 14.84 24.35
CA TYR A 331 20.69 14.33 23.01
C TYR A 331 19.60 14.53 21.94
N PRO A 332 19.19 15.77 21.64
CA PRO A 332 18.07 16.02 20.72
C PRO A 332 18.34 15.53 19.28
N THR A 333 19.60 15.49 18.86
CA THR A 333 20.04 14.93 17.55
C THR A 333 20.51 13.47 17.65
N GLY A 334 20.31 12.84 18.81
CA GLY A 334 20.62 11.45 19.09
C GLY A 334 22.10 11.13 19.30
N ALA A 335 22.41 10.25 20.24
CA ALA A 335 23.76 9.74 20.51
C ALA A 335 23.80 8.22 20.65
N LEU A 336 24.97 7.62 20.39
CA LEU A 336 25.20 6.21 20.69
C LEU A 336 25.92 6.08 22.03
N LEU A 337 25.24 5.51 23.03
CA LEU A 337 25.82 5.26 24.34
C LEU A 337 26.09 3.76 24.50
N GLN A 338 27.28 3.42 24.98
CA GLN A 338 27.67 2.03 25.27
C GLN A 338 27.82 1.82 26.76
N ASP A 339 27.12 0.83 27.30
CA ASP A 339 27.30 0.39 28.67
C ASP A 339 28.71 -0.21 28.87
N LYS A 340 29.50 0.39 29.75
CA LYS A 340 30.86 -0.06 30.09
C LYS A 340 30.92 -1.47 30.68
N THR A 341 29.83 -1.98 31.25
CA THR A 341 29.79 -3.30 31.90
C THR A 341 29.31 -4.37 30.94
N SER A 342 28.15 -4.20 30.31
CA SER A 342 27.61 -5.22 29.40
C SER A 342 28.13 -5.13 27.97
N GLY A 343 28.70 -3.98 27.57
CA GLY A 343 29.07 -3.66 26.20
C GLY A 343 27.87 -3.36 25.28
N GLY A 344 26.63 -3.42 25.79
CA GLY A 344 25.42 -3.14 25.05
C GLY A 344 25.35 -1.69 24.57
N VAL A 345 24.88 -1.48 23.35
CA VAL A 345 24.81 -0.15 22.71
C VAL A 345 23.35 0.29 22.60
N TYR A 346 23.11 1.56 22.89
CA TYR A 346 21.80 2.19 22.86
C TYR A 346 21.86 3.45 22.02
N TYR A 347 20.85 3.66 21.18
CA TYR A 347 20.58 4.99 20.63
C TYR A 347 19.80 5.78 21.68
N VAL A 348 20.28 6.96 22.05
CA VAL A 348 19.62 7.83 23.04
C VAL A 348 19.22 9.12 22.36
N GLN A 349 17.93 9.42 22.38
CA GLN A 349 17.35 10.64 21.84
C GLN A 349 16.22 11.11 22.75
N ASP A 350 16.20 12.40 23.04
CA ASP A 350 15.19 13.07 23.86
C ASP A 350 14.96 12.42 25.22
N GLY A 351 16.06 12.04 25.88
CA GLY A 351 16.03 11.44 27.20
C GLY A 351 15.52 10.00 27.26
N ALA A 352 15.26 9.35 26.12
CA ALA A 352 14.91 7.93 26.06
C ALA A 352 16.02 7.12 25.38
N LYS A 353 16.21 5.85 25.78
CA LYS A 353 17.20 4.96 25.17
C LYS A 353 16.53 3.78 24.45
N TYR A 354 17.01 3.49 23.25
CA TYR A 354 16.53 2.45 22.35
C TYR A 354 17.65 1.41 22.18
N PRO A 355 17.46 0.16 22.63
CA PRO A 355 18.46 -0.88 22.46
C PRO A 355 18.82 -1.12 20.99
N ILE A 356 20.11 -1.18 20.68
CA ILE A 356 20.60 -1.64 19.38
C ILE A 356 21.08 -3.07 19.54
N ILE A 357 20.23 -4.02 19.17
CA ILE A 357 20.46 -5.44 19.47
C ILE A 357 21.45 -6.13 18.52
N ALA A 358 21.85 -5.47 17.44
CA ALA A 358 22.75 -6.01 16.41
C ALA A 358 23.68 -4.92 15.85
N ARG A 359 24.95 -5.26 15.59
CA ARG A 359 25.94 -4.33 15.05
C ARG A 359 25.58 -3.86 13.64
N GLU A 360 24.87 -4.71 12.90
CA GLU A 360 24.38 -4.46 11.54
C GLU A 360 23.43 -3.25 11.51
N LEU A 361 22.52 -3.14 12.49
CA LEU A 361 21.61 -1.98 12.62
C LEU A 361 22.39 -0.69 12.91
N MET A 362 23.45 -0.78 13.72
CA MET A 362 24.31 0.37 14.00
C MET A 362 25.04 0.85 12.73
N LYS A 363 25.57 -0.08 11.93
CA LYS A 363 26.21 0.25 10.65
C LYS A 363 25.22 0.83 9.64
N LEU A 364 24.00 0.30 9.63
CA LEU A 364 22.95 0.70 8.71
C LEU A 364 22.44 2.12 8.98
N TYR A 365 22.09 2.42 10.23
CA TYR A 365 21.42 3.69 10.58
C TYR A 365 22.34 4.74 11.20
N TYR A 366 23.49 4.32 11.74
CA TYR A 366 24.40 5.22 12.45
C TYR A 366 25.87 5.05 12.03
N PRO A 367 26.19 4.93 10.73
CA PRO A 367 27.54 4.59 10.26
C PRO A 367 28.63 5.55 10.74
N ASN A 368 28.29 6.83 10.95
CA ASN A 368 29.21 7.90 11.31
C ASN A 368 29.06 8.40 12.75
N LYS A 369 28.17 7.82 13.57
CA LYS A 369 27.99 8.25 14.96
C LYS A 369 29.07 7.64 15.84
N LYS A 370 29.71 8.48 16.65
CA LYS A 370 30.68 8.03 17.68
C LYS A 370 29.95 7.32 18.81
N ILE A 371 30.55 6.25 19.31
CA ILE A 371 30.07 5.53 20.48
C ILE A 371 30.71 6.16 21.72
N THR A 372 29.88 6.54 22.70
CA THR A 372 30.33 7.10 23.97
C THR A 372 30.15 6.08 25.09
N PRO A 373 31.24 5.58 25.72
CA PRO A 373 31.14 4.67 26.85
C PRO A 373 30.60 5.38 28.09
N ILE A 374 29.58 4.81 28.73
CA ILE A 374 28.89 5.37 29.90
C ILE A 374 28.66 4.31 30.98
N THR A 375 28.52 4.72 32.25
CA THR A 375 28.26 3.77 33.34
C THR A 375 26.81 3.25 33.33
N PRO A 376 26.54 2.04 33.87
CA PRO A 376 25.17 1.55 34.03
C PRO A 376 24.26 2.50 34.83
N ALA A 377 24.82 3.19 35.83
CA ALA A 377 24.07 4.11 36.69
C ALA A 377 23.57 5.34 35.91
N GLU A 378 24.43 5.95 35.11
CA GLU A 378 24.04 7.08 34.25
C GLU A 378 23.06 6.63 33.16
N LEU A 379 23.26 5.44 32.58
CA LEU A 379 22.36 4.90 31.57
C LEU A 379 20.96 4.60 32.11
N LYS A 380 20.82 4.36 33.42
CA LYS A 380 19.53 4.13 34.10
C LYS A 380 18.65 5.39 34.14
N ASN A 381 19.24 6.58 33.96
CA ASN A 381 18.50 7.84 33.92
C ASN A 381 17.60 7.98 32.68
N TYR A 382 17.86 7.18 31.64
CA TYR A 382 17.06 7.19 30.40
C TYR A 382 16.10 5.99 30.40
N PRO A 383 14.77 6.22 30.30
CA PRO A 383 13.80 5.14 30.13
C PRO A 383 14.10 4.30 28.89
N THR A 384 14.11 2.99 29.05
CA THR A 384 14.28 2.05 27.92
C THR A 384 12.99 2.00 27.10
N LYS A 385 13.12 2.17 25.78
CA LYS A 385 12.06 2.01 24.77
C LYS A 385 12.30 0.76 23.94
N GLU A 386 11.40 0.50 23.01
CA GLU A 386 11.52 -0.60 22.06
C GLU A 386 12.87 -0.58 21.33
N PRO A 387 13.45 -1.75 21.02
CA PRO A 387 14.68 -1.81 20.23
C PRO A 387 14.55 -1.13 18.87
N ILE A 388 15.67 -0.65 18.35
CA ILE A 388 15.74 -0.20 16.96
C ILE A 388 15.41 -1.39 16.04
N LYS A 389 14.43 -1.18 15.14
CA LYS A 389 13.98 -2.16 14.15
C LYS A 389 14.49 -1.80 12.77
N LEU A 390 14.36 -2.73 11.82
CA LEU A 390 14.51 -2.38 10.41
C LEU A 390 13.36 -1.44 10.00
N LYS A 391 13.65 -0.46 9.15
CA LYS A 391 12.66 0.45 8.57
C LYS A 391 11.92 -0.22 7.41
N ASP A 392 10.75 0.30 7.06
CA ASP A 392 10.05 -0.15 5.85
C ASP A 392 10.87 0.13 4.59
N GLY A 393 10.72 -0.75 3.60
CA GLY A 393 11.52 -0.80 2.37
C GLY A 393 12.89 -1.49 2.50
N GLU A 394 13.30 -1.90 3.71
CA GLU A 394 14.55 -2.66 3.91
C GLU A 394 14.41 -4.10 3.42
N LEU A 395 15.46 -4.59 2.75
CA LEU A 395 15.59 -6.00 2.38
C LEU A 395 16.54 -6.68 3.35
N ALA A 396 16.13 -7.82 3.90
CA ALA A 396 16.94 -8.51 4.90
C ALA A 396 16.88 -10.04 4.77
N THR A 397 17.93 -10.69 5.22
CA THR A 397 18.02 -12.15 5.36
C THR A 397 18.82 -12.51 6.61
N SER A 398 18.79 -13.77 7.03
CA SER A 398 19.54 -14.26 8.17
C SER A 398 20.48 -15.41 7.81
N PRO A 399 21.67 -15.52 8.42
CA PRO A 399 22.53 -16.70 8.23
C PRO A 399 21.84 -18.02 8.58
N ASP A 400 20.88 -17.99 9.52
CA ASP A 400 20.16 -19.17 10.01
C ASP A 400 18.95 -19.54 9.13
N ASN A 401 18.49 -18.63 8.27
CA ASN A 401 17.34 -18.84 7.39
C ASN A 401 17.56 -18.13 6.04
N PRO A 402 17.69 -18.89 4.94
CA PRO A 402 18.03 -18.34 3.61
C PRO A 402 16.90 -17.52 2.97
N ALA A 403 15.69 -17.49 3.55
CA ALA A 403 14.63 -16.66 3.05
C ALA A 403 15.04 -15.17 3.04
N VAL A 404 14.65 -14.48 1.96
CA VAL A 404 14.78 -13.04 1.84
C VAL A 404 13.45 -12.40 2.19
N TYR A 405 13.53 -11.33 2.97
CA TYR A 405 12.38 -10.58 3.44
C TYR A 405 12.46 -9.14 2.95
N VAL A 406 11.32 -8.55 2.62
CA VAL A 406 11.13 -7.09 2.65
C VAL A 406 10.42 -6.71 3.94
N ILE A 407 10.83 -5.59 4.54
CA ILE A 407 10.12 -4.99 5.67
C ILE A 407 9.09 -4.01 5.11
N ALA A 408 7.82 -4.21 5.42
CA ALA A 408 6.74 -3.35 4.96
C ALA A 408 5.63 -3.29 6.00
N ASN A 409 5.12 -2.09 6.29
CA ASN A 409 4.15 -1.84 7.37
C ASN A 409 4.62 -2.41 8.73
N GLY A 410 5.94 -2.43 8.97
CA GLY A 410 6.56 -3.02 10.16
C GLY A 410 6.59 -4.55 10.21
N GLU A 411 6.13 -5.26 9.18
CA GLU A 411 6.14 -6.72 9.07
C GLU A 411 7.33 -7.22 8.23
N LYS A 412 7.81 -8.45 8.49
CA LYS A 412 8.74 -9.16 7.59
C LYS A 412 7.95 -10.03 6.62
N ARG A 413 8.05 -9.76 5.32
CA ARG A 413 7.34 -10.50 4.26
C ARG A 413 8.34 -11.27 3.41
N ALA A 414 8.23 -12.59 3.39
CA ALA A 414 9.18 -13.47 2.71
C ALA A 414 8.87 -13.55 1.21
N PHE A 415 9.89 -13.56 0.35
CA PHE A 415 9.71 -13.89 -1.07
C PHE A 415 9.66 -15.40 -1.25
N ALA A 416 8.61 -15.91 -1.92
CA ALA A 416 8.46 -17.33 -2.22
C ALA A 416 9.46 -17.81 -3.28
N THR A 417 9.78 -16.96 -4.25
CA THR A 417 10.65 -17.29 -5.38
C THR A 417 11.61 -16.14 -5.71
N THR A 418 12.75 -16.46 -6.31
CA THR A 418 13.66 -15.47 -6.89
C THR A 418 12.96 -14.59 -7.93
N ALA A 419 12.03 -15.17 -8.71
CA ALA A 419 11.27 -14.44 -9.71
C ALA A 419 10.40 -13.34 -9.09
N ALA A 420 9.71 -13.62 -7.98
CA ALA A 420 8.93 -12.62 -7.25
C ALA A 420 9.81 -11.46 -6.75
N PHE A 421 11.02 -11.75 -6.28
CA PHE A 421 12.00 -10.74 -5.87
C PHE A 421 12.47 -9.87 -7.05
N THR A 422 12.92 -10.50 -8.15
CA THR A 422 13.50 -9.78 -9.30
C THR A 422 12.46 -9.04 -10.13
N LYS A 423 11.21 -9.53 -10.22
CA LYS A 423 10.13 -8.89 -10.98
C LYS A 423 9.74 -7.54 -10.40
N LEU A 424 9.86 -7.39 -9.07
CA LEU A 424 9.70 -6.11 -8.38
C LEU A 424 10.93 -5.20 -8.49
N GLY A 425 11.96 -5.58 -9.25
CA GLY A 425 13.16 -4.78 -9.42
C GLY A 425 14.07 -4.71 -8.19
N TYR A 426 13.82 -5.52 -7.16
CA TYR A 426 14.74 -5.64 -6.04
C TYR A 426 16.07 -6.27 -6.47
N LYS A 427 17.15 -5.82 -5.83
CA LYS A 427 18.52 -6.25 -6.14
C LYS A 427 19.15 -6.98 -4.96
N TRP A 428 19.83 -8.08 -5.24
CA TRP A 428 20.48 -8.91 -4.23
C TRP A 428 21.56 -8.18 -3.42
N GLU A 429 22.25 -7.21 -4.04
CA GLU A 429 23.23 -6.34 -3.38
C GLU A 429 22.63 -5.45 -2.28
N ASN A 430 21.32 -5.20 -2.32
CA ASN A 430 20.60 -4.42 -1.31
C ASN A 430 20.08 -5.29 -0.15
N VAL A 431 20.27 -6.61 -0.17
CA VAL A 431 19.82 -7.51 0.90
C VAL A 431 20.79 -7.50 2.06
N ILE A 432 20.33 -7.01 3.21
CA ILE A 432 21.13 -6.88 4.42
C ILE A 432 21.11 -8.20 5.20
N LYS A 433 22.29 -8.72 5.52
CA LYS A 433 22.41 -9.90 6.39
C LYS A 433 22.34 -9.45 7.85
N VAL A 434 21.33 -9.93 8.59
CA VAL A 434 21.13 -9.61 10.01
C VAL A 434 20.91 -10.89 10.85
N PRO A 435 21.25 -10.87 12.16
CA PRO A 435 20.90 -11.98 13.06
C PRO A 435 19.38 -12.21 13.14
N ALA A 436 18.93 -13.45 13.32
CA ALA A 436 17.50 -13.81 13.36
C ALA A 436 16.69 -12.96 14.35
N LYS A 437 17.26 -12.68 15.53
CA LYS A 437 16.66 -11.81 16.55
C LYS A 437 16.27 -10.39 16.09
N VAL A 438 16.87 -9.89 15.00
CA VAL A 438 16.48 -8.61 14.39
C VAL A 438 15.20 -8.78 13.59
N LEU A 439 15.13 -9.83 12.77
CA LEU A 439 13.91 -10.17 12.02
C LEU A 439 12.76 -10.52 12.97
N ASP A 440 13.04 -11.09 14.13
CA ASP A 440 12.00 -11.46 15.12
C ASP A 440 11.37 -10.26 15.84
N LEU A 441 11.92 -9.04 15.67
CA LEU A 441 11.25 -7.80 16.10
C LEU A 441 10.04 -7.44 15.22
N HIS A 442 9.91 -8.09 14.07
CA HIS A 442 8.85 -7.90 13.08
C HIS A 442 7.89 -9.08 13.10
N LYS A 443 6.59 -8.77 13.05
CA LYS A 443 5.58 -9.81 12.81
C LYS A 443 5.82 -10.42 11.43
N THR A 444 5.61 -11.72 11.30
CA THR A 444 5.63 -12.38 9.99
C THR A 444 4.39 -11.94 9.23
N GLY A 445 4.60 -11.25 8.11
CA GLY A 445 3.54 -10.92 7.16
C GLY A 445 3.35 -12.02 6.13
N GLU A 446 2.44 -11.78 5.19
CA GLU A 446 2.15 -12.72 4.11
C GLU A 446 3.38 -12.98 3.23
N VAL A 447 3.45 -14.20 2.70
CA VAL A 447 4.49 -14.60 1.75
C VAL A 447 4.18 -13.97 0.39
N ILE A 448 5.19 -13.36 -0.21
CA ILE A 448 5.13 -12.75 -1.54
C ILE A 448 5.35 -13.87 -2.55
N ALA A 449 4.25 -14.45 -3.03
CA ALA A 449 4.23 -15.27 -4.23
C ALA A 449 4.40 -14.37 -5.47
N GLU A 450 4.66 -14.96 -6.63
CA GLU A 450 4.78 -14.19 -7.88
C GLU A 450 3.58 -13.23 -8.02
N ILE A 451 3.86 -11.93 -7.96
CA ILE A 451 2.90 -10.89 -8.31
C ILE A 451 2.78 -10.99 -9.83
N ASN A 452 1.66 -11.54 -10.31
CA ASN A 452 1.47 -11.92 -11.71
C ASN A 452 1.16 -10.74 -12.61
#